data_AF-W5JQ96-F1
#
_entry.id   AF-W5JQ96-F1
#
_cell.length_a   1.000
_cell.length_b   1.000
_cell.length_c   1.000
_cell.angle_alpha   90.00
_cell.angle_beta   90.00
_cell.angle_gamma   90.00
#
_symmetry.space_group_name_H-M   'P 1'
#
loop_
_entity.id
_entity.type
_entity.pdbx_description
1 polymer ?
#
loop_
_entity_poly.entity_id
_entity_poly.type
_entity_poly.pdbx_seq_one_letter_code
_entity_poly.pdbx_strand_id
1 'polypeptide(L)'
;MLHVLLSGRLPFHGSGKRLQDAITRGRVTLDTPEWKHVSSTAKDLVLKMLALNPINRPTISEILEHPWIRDRDKLQRIHLGDTVEELKRYNARRKLKAAVQTVAGGVAMDPLCCADTDSMALGTASESLNEWADEEAGLEAIQKILDSLDDIIALQDANCDPDVLTGMLRDAKLHELLQLFDRISSSVINPSRAPPGDAISRCRDAIDIISSTPGHKYGREKAELISLLGSPHIQTSLRTLQCMMVPFLAVIPFRARLPFVVH
;
A
#
# COMPACT_ATOMS: atom_id res chain seq x y z
N MET A 1 16.00 1.06 7.65
CA MET A 1 15.27 2.35 7.53
C MET A 1 15.88 3.29 6.51
N LEU A 2 17.19 3.58 6.55
CA LEU A 2 17.82 4.51 5.60
C LEU A 2 17.54 4.20 4.12
N HIS A 3 17.60 2.92 3.71
CA HIS A 3 17.23 2.48 2.36
C HIS A 3 15.82 2.95 1.94
N VAL A 4 14.84 2.79 2.83
CA VAL A 4 13.43 3.19 2.59
C VAL A 4 13.31 4.70 2.47
N LEU A 5 14.05 5.47 3.27
CA LEU A 5 14.03 6.94 3.19
C LEU A 5 14.62 7.48 1.89
N LEU A 6 15.62 6.79 1.32
CA LEU A 6 16.31 7.24 0.10
C LEU A 6 15.66 6.72 -1.19
N SER A 7 14.97 5.58 -1.15
CA SER A 7 14.37 4.95 -2.33
C SER A 7 12.84 4.81 -2.28
N GLY A 8 12.22 4.94 -1.11
CA GLY A 8 10.80 4.62 -0.91
C GLY A 8 10.49 3.12 -0.94
N ARG A 9 11.51 2.24 -1.09
CA ARG A 9 11.35 0.79 -1.22
C ARG A 9 12.07 0.01 -0.13
N LEU A 10 11.62 -1.22 0.11
CA LEU A 10 12.29 -2.16 1.02
C LEU A 10 13.53 -2.75 0.32
N PRO A 11 14.63 -3.02 1.07
CA PRO A 11 15.83 -3.62 0.51
C PRO A 11 15.66 -5.11 0.15
N PHE A 12 14.65 -5.78 0.72
CA PHE A 12 14.35 -7.19 0.50
C PHE A 12 12.84 -7.35 0.28
N HIS A 13 12.47 -8.28 -0.60
CA HIS A 13 11.10 -8.50 -1.06
C HIS A 13 10.70 -9.98 -0.91
N GLY A 14 9.40 -10.24 -1.02
CA GLY A 14 8.78 -11.55 -0.88
C GLY A 14 8.02 -11.69 0.44
N SER A 15 7.32 -12.82 0.60
CA SER A 15 6.57 -13.17 1.81
C SER A 15 7.18 -14.37 2.57
N GLY A 16 6.82 -14.49 3.85
CA GLY A 16 7.18 -15.63 4.71
C GLY A 16 8.63 -16.10 4.59
N LYS A 17 8.83 -17.36 4.21
CA LYS A 17 10.16 -17.97 4.05
C LYS A 17 10.99 -17.33 2.93
N ARG A 18 10.35 -16.90 1.82
CA ARG A 18 11.08 -16.26 0.69
C ARG A 18 11.78 -14.98 1.15
N LEU A 19 11.10 -14.19 1.97
CA LEU A 19 11.67 -12.97 2.57
C LEU A 19 12.84 -13.30 3.49
N GLN A 20 12.69 -14.30 4.36
CA GLN A 20 13.77 -14.74 5.25
C GLN A 20 15.00 -15.19 4.45
N ASP A 21 14.80 -16.01 3.42
CA ASP A 21 15.88 -16.48 2.56
C ASP A 21 16.55 -15.31 1.80
N ALA A 22 15.79 -14.31 1.36
CA ALA A 22 16.32 -13.10 0.73
C ALA A 22 17.19 -12.27 1.69
N ILE A 23 16.74 -12.11 2.94
CA ILE A 23 17.49 -11.42 3.99
C ILE A 23 18.80 -12.17 4.28
N THR A 24 18.75 -13.51 4.38
CA THR A 24 19.94 -14.34 4.62
C THR A 24 20.92 -14.33 3.44
N ARG A 25 20.45 -14.14 2.21
CA ARG A 25 21.34 -13.93 1.04
C ARG A 25 22.01 -12.56 1.04
N GLY A 26 21.37 -11.54 1.63
CA GLY A 26 21.94 -10.20 1.77
C GLY A 26 22.18 -9.46 0.44
N ARG A 27 21.52 -9.87 -0.65
CA ARG A 27 21.66 -9.23 -1.96
C ARG A 27 20.81 -7.96 -2.04
N VAL A 28 21.46 -6.80 -1.94
CA VAL A 28 20.82 -5.49 -2.06
C VAL A 28 21.19 -4.86 -3.39
N THR A 29 20.19 -4.47 -4.19
CA THR A 29 20.37 -3.84 -5.51
C THR A 29 20.06 -2.34 -5.42
N LEU A 30 20.99 -1.50 -5.89
CA LEU A 30 20.84 -0.04 -5.93
C LEU A 30 20.77 0.50 -7.37
N ASP A 31 20.32 -0.34 -8.30
CA ASP A 31 20.24 -0.06 -9.74
C ASP A 31 18.79 0.19 -10.18
N THR A 32 18.10 1.06 -9.43
CA THR A 32 16.72 1.48 -9.73
C THR A 32 16.68 2.99 -9.99
N PRO A 33 15.63 3.51 -10.66
CA PRO A 33 15.53 4.93 -10.99
C PRO A 33 15.71 5.87 -9.79
N GLU A 34 15.18 5.48 -8.63
CA GLU A 34 15.21 6.28 -7.40
C GLU A 34 16.64 6.49 -6.89
N TRP A 35 17.56 5.54 -7.14
CA TRP A 35 18.96 5.64 -6.75
C TRP A 35 19.80 6.48 -7.72
N LYS A 36 19.28 6.93 -8.87
CA LYS A 36 20.06 7.71 -9.85
C LYS A 36 20.58 9.03 -9.29
N HIS A 37 19.76 9.70 -8.48
CA HIS A 37 20.08 11.02 -7.91
C HIS A 37 20.63 10.95 -6.48
N VAL A 38 20.72 9.74 -5.90
CA VAL A 38 21.28 9.53 -4.57
C VAL A 38 22.81 9.50 -4.64
N SER A 39 23.48 10.24 -3.75
CA SER A 39 24.94 10.36 -3.75
C SER A 39 25.62 9.00 -3.48
N SER A 40 26.81 8.81 -4.05
CA SER A 40 27.62 7.61 -3.83
C SER A 40 27.95 7.39 -2.35
N THR A 41 28.17 8.47 -1.59
CA THR A 41 28.41 8.44 -0.14
C THR A 41 27.20 7.93 0.65
N ALA A 42 25.97 8.23 0.20
CA ALA A 42 24.76 7.69 0.82
C ALA A 42 24.62 6.19 0.55
N LYS A 43 24.86 5.79 -0.72
CA LYS A 43 24.82 4.39 -1.15
C LYS A 43 25.82 3.53 -0.37
N ASP A 44 27.05 4.03 -0.21
CA ASP A 44 28.09 3.37 0.59
C ASP A 44 27.65 3.13 2.04
N LEU A 45 27.08 4.15 2.69
CA LEU A 45 26.56 4.01 4.05
C LEU A 45 25.46 2.94 4.14
N VAL A 46 24.50 2.96 3.20
CA VAL A 46 23.41 1.98 3.15
C VAL A 46 23.95 0.56 3.03
N LEU A 47 24.91 0.33 2.12
CA LEU A 47 25.51 -1.00 1.93
C LEU A 47 26.28 -1.47 3.15
N LYS A 48 27.04 -0.59 3.81
CA LYS A 48 27.73 -0.92 5.08
C LYS A 48 26.74 -1.28 6.19
N MET A 49 25.66 -0.51 6.35
CA MET A 49 24.62 -0.80 7.35
C MET A 49 23.87 -2.11 7.06
N LEU A 50 23.73 -2.48 5.79
CA LEU A 50 23.09 -3.72 5.34
C LEU A 50 24.08 -4.87 5.10
N ALA A 51 25.31 -4.77 5.61
CA ALA A 51 26.28 -5.84 5.52
C ALA A 51 25.71 -7.16 6.10
N LEU A 52 25.88 -8.24 5.33
CA LEU A 52 25.40 -9.57 5.68
C LEU A 52 26.08 -10.10 6.95
N ASN A 53 27.40 -9.94 7.04
CA ASN A 53 28.14 -10.31 8.24
C ASN A 53 27.98 -9.19 9.30
N PRO A 54 27.42 -9.48 10.48
CA PRO A 54 27.23 -8.47 11.53
C PRO A 54 28.55 -7.88 12.03
N ILE A 55 29.67 -8.60 11.93
CA ILE A 55 31.00 -8.11 12.33
C ILE A 55 31.48 -6.98 11.39
N ASN A 56 31.07 -7.02 10.13
CA ASN A 56 31.41 -5.99 9.15
C ASN A 56 30.47 -4.78 9.20
N ARG A 57 29.39 -4.86 10.01
CA ARG A 57 28.41 -3.77 10.13
C ARG A 57 28.99 -2.69 11.03
N PRO A 58 29.01 -1.43 10.58
CA PRO A 58 29.59 -0.35 11.36
C PRO A 58 28.80 -0.14 12.66
N THR A 59 29.52 0.21 13.71
CA THR A 59 28.95 0.67 14.97
C THR A 59 28.25 2.02 14.80
N ILE A 60 27.43 2.41 15.77
CA ILE A 60 26.73 3.70 15.73
C ILE A 60 27.73 4.86 15.66
N SER A 61 28.84 4.79 16.40
CA SER A 61 29.89 5.82 16.36
C SER A 61 30.51 5.94 14.96
N GLU A 62 30.83 4.81 14.32
CA GLU A 62 31.36 4.79 12.95
C GLU A 62 30.35 5.33 11.92
N ILE A 63 29.05 5.09 12.12
CA ILE A 63 27.98 5.64 11.29
C ILE A 63 27.91 7.17 11.42
N LEU A 64 28.04 7.71 12.64
CA LEU A 64 28.01 9.16 12.89
C LEU A 64 29.23 9.87 12.29
N GLU A 65 30.38 9.19 12.26
CA GLU A 65 31.61 9.69 11.64
C GLU A 65 31.62 9.55 10.11
N HIS A 66 30.68 8.78 9.55
CA HIS A 66 30.60 8.56 8.11
C HIS A 66 30.45 9.90 7.35
N PRO A 67 31.17 10.12 6.23
CA PRO A 67 31.15 11.40 5.50
C PRO A 67 29.75 11.88 5.12
N TRP A 68 28.84 10.95 4.83
CA TRP A 68 27.45 11.28 4.51
C TRP A 68 26.67 11.93 5.67
N ILE A 69 26.98 11.56 6.92
CA ILE A 69 26.35 12.13 8.12
C ILE A 69 27.15 13.35 8.60
N ARG A 70 28.48 13.22 8.70
CA ARG A 70 29.39 14.23 9.23
C ARG A 70 29.44 15.49 8.36
N ASP A 71 29.57 15.33 7.04
CA ASP A 71 29.75 16.43 6.09
C ASP A 71 28.42 16.82 5.39
N ARG A 72 27.28 16.66 6.08
CA ARG A 72 25.93 16.86 5.51
C ARG A 72 25.72 18.22 4.84
N ASP A 73 26.40 19.27 5.33
CA ASP A 73 26.27 20.63 4.81
C ASP A 73 26.92 20.82 3.43
N LYS A 74 27.85 19.92 3.07
CA LYS A 74 28.54 19.91 1.76
C LYS A 74 27.81 19.06 0.72
N LEU A 75 26.75 18.35 1.10
CA LEU A 75 26.01 17.47 0.20
C LEU A 75 25.07 18.25 -0.72
N GLN A 76 24.88 17.73 -1.93
CA GLN A 76 23.93 18.28 -2.88
C GLN A 76 22.49 18.10 -2.39
N ARG A 77 21.69 19.16 -2.50
CA ARG A 77 20.26 19.16 -2.13
C ARG A 77 19.42 19.03 -3.39
N ILE A 78 19.30 17.81 -3.89
CA ILE A 78 18.45 17.49 -5.04
C ILE A 78 17.13 16.92 -4.51
N HIS A 79 16.00 17.42 -5.04
CA HIS A 79 14.70 16.86 -4.71
C HIS A 79 14.55 15.47 -5.36
N LEU A 80 14.32 14.45 -4.53
CA LEU A 80 14.15 13.06 -4.97
C LEU A 80 12.68 12.76 -5.31
N GLY A 81 12.19 13.29 -6.42
CA GLY A 81 10.78 13.15 -6.82
C GLY A 81 10.30 11.69 -6.94
N ASP A 82 11.13 10.83 -7.55
CA ASP A 82 10.81 9.40 -7.70
C ASP A 82 10.70 8.70 -6.35
N THR A 83 11.64 8.98 -5.43
CA THR A 83 11.62 8.49 -4.04
C THR A 83 10.34 8.91 -3.30
N VAL A 84 9.92 10.16 -3.45
CA VAL A 84 8.69 10.67 -2.81
C VAL A 84 7.47 9.88 -3.29
N GLU A 85 7.39 9.60 -4.59
CA GLU A 85 6.27 8.85 -5.15
C GLU A 85 6.26 7.39 -4.69
N GLU A 86 7.43 6.74 -4.64
CA GLU A 86 7.57 5.40 -4.05
C GLU A 86 7.22 5.38 -2.56
N LEU A 87 7.62 6.40 -1.80
CA LEU A 87 7.30 6.51 -0.38
C LEU A 87 5.79 6.67 -0.14
N LYS A 88 5.05 7.37 -1.03
CA LYS A 88 3.58 7.40 -0.99
C LYS A 88 2.99 6.00 -1.19
N ARG A 89 3.48 5.24 -2.17
CA ARG A 89 3.05 3.85 -2.42
C ARG A 89 3.33 2.97 -1.21
N TYR A 90 4.53 3.07 -0.64
CA TYR A 90 4.93 2.35 0.57
C TYR A 90 4.00 2.68 1.75
N ASN A 91 3.74 3.96 2.00
CA ASN A 91 2.88 4.38 3.10
C ASN A 91 1.42 3.95 2.90
N ALA A 92 0.90 4.03 1.68
CA ALA A 92 -0.45 3.54 1.37
C ALA A 92 -0.58 2.04 1.66
N ARG A 93 0.40 1.23 1.23
CA ARG A 93 0.45 -0.21 1.49
C ARG A 93 0.54 -0.51 2.99
N ARG A 94 1.43 0.18 3.71
CA ARG A 94 1.58 0.03 5.17
C ARG A 94 0.27 0.35 5.90
N LYS A 95 -0.41 1.43 5.52
CA LYS A 95 -1.70 1.83 6.10
C LYS A 95 -2.79 0.80 5.82
N LEU A 96 -2.86 0.28 4.60
CA LEU A 96 -3.80 -0.79 4.24
C LEU A 96 -3.55 -2.05 5.07
N LYS A 97 -2.29 -2.52 5.14
CA LYS A 97 -1.90 -3.71 5.90
C LYS A 97 -2.25 -3.56 7.38
N ALA A 98 -1.95 -2.39 7.96
CA ALA A 98 -2.31 -2.08 9.35
C ALA A 98 -3.82 -2.07 9.59
N ALA A 99 -4.60 -1.46 8.69
CA ALA A 99 -6.06 -1.43 8.78
C ALA A 99 -6.67 -2.83 8.72
N VAL A 100 -6.22 -3.67 7.76
CA VAL A 100 -6.66 -5.06 7.61
C VAL A 100 -6.32 -5.88 8.86
N GLN A 101 -5.10 -5.75 9.39
CA GLN A 101 -4.69 -6.45 10.61
C GLN A 101 -5.48 -6.03 11.85
N THR A 102 -5.81 -4.73 11.97
CA THR A 102 -6.62 -4.21 13.07
C THR A 102 -8.04 -4.77 13.02
N VAL A 103 -8.65 -4.83 11.83
CA VAL A 103 -9.97 -5.43 11.63
C VAL A 103 -9.94 -6.94 11.88
N ALA A 104 -8.87 -7.63 11.48
CA ALA A 104 -8.75 -9.07 11.57
C ALA A 104 -8.51 -9.61 12.99
N GLY A 105 -7.73 -8.89 13.79
CA GLY A 105 -7.23 -9.41 15.08
C GLY A 105 -7.71 -8.67 16.31
N GLY A 106 -8.40 -7.53 16.20
CA GLY A 106 -8.80 -6.70 17.36
C GLY A 106 -7.62 -6.19 18.22
N VAL A 107 -6.37 -6.51 17.87
CA VAL A 107 -5.16 -6.15 18.62
C VAL A 107 -4.36 -5.09 17.88
N ALA A 108 -4.18 -3.94 18.55
CA ALA A 108 -3.20 -2.93 18.17
C ALA A 108 -1.78 -3.52 18.34
N MET A 109 -1.00 -3.59 17.26
CA MET A 109 0.42 -4.00 17.36
C MET A 109 1.40 -2.89 16.94
N ASP A 110 2.40 -2.79 17.82
CA ASP A 110 3.74 -2.18 17.79
C ASP A 110 3.93 -0.64 17.63
N PRO A 111 4.54 0.06 18.62
CA PRO A 111 4.68 1.53 18.65
C PRO A 111 5.56 2.16 17.56
N LEU A 112 6.34 1.37 16.81
CA LEU A 112 7.18 1.90 15.72
C LEU A 112 6.37 2.33 14.48
N CYS A 113 5.07 2.03 14.45
CA CYS A 113 4.16 2.36 13.36
C CYS A 113 3.46 3.73 13.48
N CYS A 114 3.65 4.46 14.59
CA CYS A 114 2.92 5.68 14.93
C CYS A 114 3.86 6.88 15.09
N ALA A 115 4.53 7.28 14.01
CA ALA A 115 5.01 8.65 13.87
C ALA A 115 4.32 9.23 12.64
N ASP A 116 3.12 9.79 12.88
CA ASP A 116 2.59 11.01 12.25
C ASP A 116 1.05 10.99 12.26
N THR A 117 0.53 11.62 13.32
CA THR A 117 -0.59 12.58 13.39
C THR A 117 -1.96 12.29 12.74
N ASP A 118 -2.96 12.58 13.59
CA ASP A 118 -4.37 12.92 13.37
C ASP A 118 -5.39 11.82 13.01
N SER A 119 -6.04 11.33 14.08
CA SER A 119 -7.47 10.99 14.20
C SER A 119 -8.05 9.94 13.25
N MET A 120 -8.40 8.76 13.80
CA MET A 120 -9.79 8.35 14.05
C MET A 120 -9.78 6.98 14.72
N ALA A 121 -10.28 6.89 15.95
CA ALA A 121 -10.53 5.60 16.59
C ALA A 121 -11.62 4.86 15.80
N LEU A 122 -11.25 3.83 15.05
CA LEU A 122 -12.20 2.94 14.37
C LEU A 122 -12.74 1.93 15.39
N GLY A 123 -13.55 2.42 16.33
CA GLY A 123 -14.14 1.63 17.41
C GLY A 123 -15.44 0.90 17.07
N THR A 124 -15.87 0.85 15.80
CA THR A 124 -17.23 0.38 15.45
C THR A 124 -17.30 -0.55 14.23
N ALA A 125 -16.19 -1.17 13.83
CA ALA A 125 -16.21 -2.29 12.88
C ALA A 125 -16.21 -3.67 13.58
N SER A 126 -15.99 -3.70 14.91
CA SER A 126 -15.81 -4.92 15.69
C SER A 126 -17.09 -5.75 15.83
N GLU A 127 -18.27 -5.14 15.76
CA GLU A 127 -19.52 -5.86 16.06
C GLU A 127 -20.15 -6.56 14.83
N SER A 128 -19.85 -6.12 13.61
CA SER A 128 -20.47 -6.68 12.39
C SER A 128 -19.68 -7.84 11.75
N LEU A 129 -18.50 -8.17 12.26
CA LEU A 129 -17.64 -9.28 11.77
C LEU A 129 -17.58 -10.44 12.76
N ASN A 130 -18.19 -10.31 13.95
CA ASN A 130 -18.10 -11.27 15.05
C ASN A 130 -18.90 -12.57 14.83
N GLU A 131 -19.49 -12.75 13.64
CA GLU A 131 -20.27 -13.93 13.25
C GLU A 131 -19.56 -14.78 12.18
N TRP A 132 -18.35 -14.39 11.76
CA TRP A 132 -17.51 -15.14 10.81
C TRP A 132 -16.27 -15.67 11.50
N ALA A 133 -16.44 -16.74 12.27
CA ALA A 133 -15.34 -17.37 12.95
C ALA A 133 -15.53 -18.89 13.05
N ASP A 134 -14.75 -19.63 12.25
CA ASP A 134 -13.58 -20.21 12.89
C ASP A 134 -12.51 -19.10 12.89
N GLU A 135 -12.37 -18.39 14.01
CA GLU A 135 -11.61 -17.13 14.18
C GLU A 135 -10.15 -17.27 13.69
N GLU A 136 -9.59 -18.48 13.87
CA GLU A 136 -8.24 -18.83 13.45
C GLU A 136 -8.11 -19.02 11.92
N ALA A 137 -9.10 -19.65 11.29
CA ALA A 137 -9.10 -19.85 9.84
C ALA A 137 -9.26 -18.53 9.07
N GLY A 138 -10.08 -17.60 9.61
CA GLY A 138 -10.25 -16.26 9.06
C GLY A 138 -8.96 -15.43 9.13
N LEU A 139 -8.28 -15.44 10.28
CA LEU A 139 -7.02 -14.72 10.46
C LEU A 139 -5.90 -15.29 9.57
N GLU A 140 -5.82 -16.62 9.44
CA GLU A 140 -4.86 -17.27 8.56
C GLU A 140 -5.12 -16.92 7.08
N ALA A 141 -6.38 -16.86 6.67
CA ALA A 141 -6.76 -16.42 5.32
C ALA A 141 -6.36 -14.97 5.07
N ILE A 142 -6.56 -14.08 6.05
CA ILE A 142 -6.16 -12.67 5.96
C ILE A 142 -4.64 -12.54 5.84
N GLN A 143 -3.87 -13.28 6.64
CA GLN A 143 -2.41 -13.27 6.55
C GLN A 143 -1.93 -13.78 5.18
N LYS A 144 -2.54 -14.83 4.63
CA LYS A 144 -2.25 -15.33 3.27
C LYS A 144 -2.53 -14.27 2.20
N ILE A 145 -3.60 -13.48 2.35
CA ILE A 145 -3.89 -12.36 1.44
C ILE A 145 -2.77 -11.31 1.54
N LEU A 146 -2.39 -10.90 2.76
CA LEU A 146 -1.34 -9.91 2.96
C LEU A 146 0.02 -10.37 2.41
N ASP A 147 0.36 -11.64 2.62
CA ASP A 147 1.57 -12.26 2.06
C ASP A 147 1.55 -12.26 0.53
N SER A 148 0.40 -12.59 -0.07
CA SER A 148 0.25 -12.54 -1.53
C SER A 148 0.38 -11.13 -2.10
N LEU A 149 -0.07 -10.10 -1.37
CA LEU A 149 0.12 -8.70 -1.79
C LEU A 149 1.60 -8.32 -1.80
N ASP A 150 2.36 -8.75 -0.79
CA ASP A 150 3.80 -8.53 -0.74
C ASP A 150 4.53 -9.24 -1.90
N ASP A 151 4.11 -10.45 -2.28
CA ASP A 151 4.64 -11.16 -3.46
C ASP A 151 4.24 -10.51 -4.78
N ILE A 152 2.98 -10.05 -4.94
CA ILE A 152 2.52 -9.32 -6.14
C ILE A 152 3.34 -8.04 -6.34
N ILE A 153 3.63 -7.33 -5.24
CA ILE A 153 4.50 -6.15 -5.27
C ILE A 153 5.90 -6.54 -5.75
N ALA A 154 6.46 -7.62 -5.21
CA ALA A 154 7.77 -8.11 -5.60
C ALA A 154 7.83 -8.52 -7.08
N LEU A 155 6.74 -9.08 -7.63
CA LEU A 155 6.61 -9.42 -9.05
C LEU A 155 6.58 -8.19 -9.98
N GLN A 156 6.12 -7.04 -9.49
CA GLN A 156 6.10 -5.80 -10.28
C GLN A 156 7.48 -5.12 -10.34
N ASP A 157 8.38 -5.46 -9.42
CA ASP A 157 9.73 -4.91 -9.38
C ASP A 157 10.63 -5.59 -10.43
N ALA A 158 11.19 -4.78 -11.33
CA ALA A 158 12.10 -5.25 -12.37
C ALA A 158 13.44 -5.74 -11.80
N ASN A 159 13.79 -5.31 -10.58
CA ASN A 159 15.04 -5.64 -9.91
C ASN A 159 14.86 -6.69 -8.79
N CYS A 160 13.76 -7.44 -8.83
CA CYS A 160 13.49 -8.53 -7.88
C CYS A 160 14.60 -9.60 -7.93
N ASP A 161 14.97 -10.14 -6.76
CA ASP A 161 15.98 -11.21 -6.66
C ASP A 161 15.50 -12.44 -7.47
N PRO A 162 16.31 -12.96 -8.43
CA PRO A 162 15.91 -14.07 -9.29
C PRO A 162 15.52 -15.34 -8.52
N ASP A 163 16.12 -15.59 -7.34
CA ASP A 163 15.78 -16.73 -6.50
C ASP A 163 14.40 -16.55 -5.86
N VAL A 164 14.06 -15.32 -5.44
CA VAL A 164 12.73 -14.97 -4.93
C VAL A 164 11.70 -15.06 -6.05
N LEU A 165 12.00 -14.50 -7.22
CA LEU A 165 11.15 -14.54 -8.41
C LEU A 165 10.82 -15.98 -8.80
N THR A 166 11.83 -16.84 -8.87
CA THR A 166 11.63 -18.27 -9.18
C THR A 166 10.77 -18.95 -8.12
N GLY A 167 10.96 -18.62 -6.84
CA GLY A 167 10.13 -19.11 -5.75
C GLY A 167 8.66 -18.68 -5.86
N MET A 168 8.40 -17.45 -6.28
CA MET A 168 7.04 -16.94 -6.52
C MET A 168 6.39 -17.59 -7.74
N LEU A 169 7.12 -17.70 -8.85
CA LEU A 169 6.64 -18.32 -10.09
C LEU A 169 6.39 -19.83 -9.99
N ARG A 170 6.80 -20.49 -8.91
CA ARG A 170 6.49 -21.91 -8.63
C ARG A 170 5.38 -22.09 -7.59
N ASP A 171 4.91 -21.02 -6.96
CA ASP A 171 3.95 -21.09 -5.87
C ASP A 171 2.52 -21.23 -6.41
N ALA A 172 1.99 -22.45 -6.43
CA ALA A 172 0.65 -22.73 -6.96
C ALA A 172 -0.46 -21.90 -6.28
N LYS A 173 -0.34 -21.61 -4.98
CA LYS A 173 -1.33 -20.80 -4.24
C LYS A 173 -1.30 -19.35 -4.69
N LEU A 174 -0.11 -18.80 -4.93
CA LEU A 174 0.03 -17.45 -5.47
C LEU A 174 -0.58 -17.37 -6.88
N HIS A 175 -0.45 -18.41 -7.70
CA HIS A 175 -1.10 -18.45 -9.03
C HIS A 175 -2.62 -18.43 -8.92
N GLU A 176 -3.21 -19.22 -8.02
CA GLU A 176 -4.66 -19.21 -7.77
C GLU A 176 -5.14 -17.84 -7.30
N LEU A 177 -4.40 -17.19 -6.40
CA LEU A 177 -4.70 -15.84 -5.92
C LEU A 177 -4.56 -14.79 -7.02
N LEU A 178 -3.55 -14.90 -7.88
CA LEU A 178 -3.38 -14.04 -9.05
C LEU A 178 -4.51 -14.20 -10.06
N GLN A 179 -4.96 -15.44 -10.31
CA GLN A 179 -6.13 -15.71 -11.16
C GLN A 179 -7.41 -15.16 -10.54
N LEU A 180 -7.57 -15.29 -9.23
CA LEU A 180 -8.69 -14.72 -8.50
C LEU A 180 -8.66 -13.19 -8.56
N PHE A 181 -7.49 -12.58 -8.39
CA PHE A 181 -7.28 -11.16 -8.56
C PHE A 181 -7.63 -10.71 -9.98
N ASP A 182 -7.13 -11.39 -11.01
CA ASP A 182 -7.43 -11.09 -12.41
C ASP A 182 -8.94 -11.24 -12.69
N ARG A 183 -9.57 -12.31 -12.21
CA ARG A 183 -11.02 -12.53 -12.33
C ARG A 183 -11.82 -11.44 -11.62
N ILE A 184 -11.41 -11.03 -10.42
CA ILE A 184 -12.05 -9.90 -9.71
C ILE A 184 -11.84 -8.62 -10.52
N SER A 185 -10.61 -8.31 -10.91
CA SER A 185 -10.29 -7.08 -11.65
C SER A 185 -10.94 -6.99 -13.03
N SER A 186 -11.15 -8.14 -13.71
CA SER A 186 -11.83 -8.24 -15.00
C SER A 186 -13.34 -8.33 -14.87
N SER A 187 -13.86 -8.82 -13.74
CA SER A 187 -15.28 -8.75 -13.40
C SER A 187 -15.71 -7.35 -12.93
N VAL A 188 -14.77 -6.57 -12.39
CA VAL A 188 -14.94 -5.17 -12.02
C VAL A 188 -14.74 -4.29 -13.25
N ILE A 189 -15.79 -4.20 -14.07
CA ILE A 189 -16.44 -2.97 -14.58
C ILE A 189 -17.07 -3.20 -15.96
N ASN A 190 -18.41 -3.19 -15.98
CA ASN A 190 -19.20 -2.72 -17.11
C ASN A 190 -19.00 -1.19 -17.21
N PRO A 191 -18.39 -0.62 -18.28
CA PRO A 191 -17.89 0.76 -18.32
C PRO A 191 -18.93 1.88 -18.39
N SER A 192 -20.21 1.65 -18.09
CA SER A 192 -21.24 2.65 -18.41
C SER A 192 -21.35 3.80 -17.40
N ARG A 193 -20.74 3.73 -16.22
CA ARG A 193 -20.44 4.92 -15.39
C ARG A 193 -19.63 4.54 -14.14
N ALA A 194 -18.33 4.79 -14.14
CA ALA A 194 -17.72 5.15 -12.87
C ALA A 194 -18.37 6.47 -12.42
N PRO A 195 -18.92 6.59 -11.19
CA PRO A 195 -19.32 7.88 -10.67
C PRO A 195 -18.09 8.78 -10.70
N PRO A 196 -18.19 10.02 -11.21
CA PRO A 196 -17.05 10.93 -11.24
C PRO A 196 -16.52 11.14 -9.80
N GLY A 197 -15.20 11.32 -9.65
CA GLY A 197 -14.52 11.41 -8.34
C GLY A 197 -14.93 12.60 -7.46
N ASP A 198 -15.87 13.40 -7.97
CA ASP A 198 -16.58 14.49 -7.31
C ASP A 198 -17.95 14.05 -6.75
N ALA A 199 -18.26 12.75 -6.68
CA ALA A 199 -19.57 12.23 -6.27
C ALA A 199 -20.07 12.79 -4.93
N ILE A 200 -19.16 13.04 -3.97
CA ILE A 200 -19.49 13.72 -2.70
C ILE A 200 -19.84 15.20 -2.91
N SER A 201 -19.08 15.89 -3.76
CA SER A 201 -19.35 17.29 -4.13
C SER A 201 -20.70 17.40 -4.83
N ARG A 202 -20.96 16.54 -5.82
CA ARG A 202 -22.23 16.50 -6.56
C ARG A 202 -23.41 16.12 -5.68
N CYS A 203 -23.20 15.25 -4.69
CA CYS A 203 -24.21 14.93 -3.69
C CYS A 203 -24.55 16.16 -2.82
N ARG A 204 -23.53 16.95 -2.44
CA ARG A 204 -23.72 18.19 -1.68
C ARG A 204 -24.42 19.25 -2.53
N ASP A 205 -23.98 19.45 -3.77
CA ASP A 205 -24.60 20.39 -4.71
C ASP A 205 -26.07 20.01 -4.98
N ALA A 206 -26.37 18.72 -5.09
CA ALA A 206 -27.74 18.25 -5.23
C ALA A 206 -28.60 18.57 -3.99
N ILE A 207 -28.08 18.35 -2.78
CA ILE A 207 -28.77 18.72 -1.52
C ILE A 207 -29.03 20.23 -1.48
N ASP A 208 -28.07 21.07 -1.88
CA ASP A 208 -28.20 22.53 -1.88
C ASP A 208 -29.23 23.03 -2.92
N ILE A 209 -29.21 22.47 -4.13
CA ILE A 209 -30.19 22.76 -5.20
C ILE A 209 -31.60 22.35 -4.78
N ILE A 210 -31.74 21.13 -4.23
CA ILE A 210 -33.02 20.63 -3.77
C ILE A 210 -33.53 21.53 -2.63
N SER A 211 -32.68 21.90 -1.68
CA SER A 211 -33.02 22.77 -0.54
C SER A 211 -33.48 24.17 -0.96
N SER A 212 -32.83 24.76 -1.97
CA SER A 212 -33.12 26.11 -2.47
C SER A 212 -34.31 26.23 -3.43
N THR A 213 -34.82 25.12 -3.99
CA THR A 213 -35.94 25.14 -4.94
C THR A 213 -37.27 25.50 -4.24
N PRO A 214 -37.96 26.60 -4.65
CA PRO A 214 -39.25 27.00 -4.09
C PRO A 214 -40.41 26.29 -4.82
N GLY A 215 -41.13 25.43 -4.10
CA GLY A 215 -42.32 24.74 -4.62
C GLY A 215 -42.87 23.69 -3.66
N HIS A 216 -44.17 23.77 -3.33
CA HIS A 216 -44.83 22.90 -2.35
C HIS A 216 -45.32 21.55 -2.92
N LYS A 217 -45.21 21.31 -4.23
CA LYS A 217 -45.82 20.14 -4.88
C LYS A 217 -45.14 18.80 -4.54
N TYR A 218 -43.92 18.82 -4.00
CA TYR A 218 -43.13 17.62 -3.67
C TYR A 218 -42.36 17.77 -2.35
N GLY A 219 -42.95 18.47 -1.36
CA GLY A 219 -42.25 18.82 -0.11
C GLY A 219 -41.84 17.61 0.73
N ARG A 220 -42.61 16.52 0.68
CA ARG A 220 -42.33 15.28 1.43
C ARG A 220 -41.21 14.50 0.75
N GLU A 221 -41.27 14.37 -0.56
CA GLU A 221 -40.29 13.70 -1.42
C GLU A 221 -38.94 14.43 -1.38
N LYS A 222 -38.96 15.77 -1.31
CA LYS A 222 -37.78 16.61 -1.09
C LYS A 222 -37.10 16.32 0.25
N ALA A 223 -37.87 16.26 1.34
CA ALA A 223 -37.33 15.95 2.66
C ALA A 223 -36.81 14.51 2.76
N GLU A 224 -37.51 13.56 2.14
CA GLU A 224 -37.11 12.15 2.08
C GLU A 224 -35.81 11.97 1.29
N LEU A 225 -35.68 12.62 0.13
CA LEU A 225 -34.47 12.54 -0.69
C LEU A 225 -33.25 13.18 0.00
N ILE A 226 -33.43 14.31 0.69
CA ILE A 226 -32.36 14.93 1.50
C ILE A 226 -31.95 14.00 2.65
N SER A 227 -32.91 13.39 3.33
CA SER A 227 -32.65 12.43 4.42
C SER A 227 -31.89 11.19 3.93
N LEU A 228 -32.29 10.65 2.78
CA LEU A 228 -31.62 9.51 2.15
C LEU A 228 -30.19 9.85 1.72
N LEU A 229 -29.98 10.98 1.03
CA LEU A 229 -28.66 11.42 0.59
C LEU A 229 -27.74 11.82 1.77
N GLY A 230 -28.32 12.34 2.86
CA GLY A 230 -27.61 12.64 4.10
C GLY A 230 -27.37 11.43 4.99
N SER A 231 -27.94 10.26 4.66
CA SER A 231 -27.83 9.07 5.50
C SER A 231 -26.38 8.58 5.60
N PRO A 232 -25.96 8.06 6.78
CA PRO A 232 -24.59 7.60 7.01
C PRO A 232 -24.20 6.45 6.07
N HIS A 233 -25.14 5.61 5.66
CA HIS A 233 -24.88 4.49 4.75
C HIS A 233 -24.56 4.96 3.32
N ILE A 234 -25.31 5.95 2.80
CA ILE A 234 -25.05 6.52 1.47
C ILE A 234 -23.75 7.32 1.48
N GLN A 235 -23.52 8.14 2.52
CA GLN A 235 -22.28 8.91 2.65
C GLN A 235 -21.04 8.02 2.79
N THR A 236 -21.14 6.92 3.54
CA THR A 236 -20.06 5.92 3.65
C THR A 236 -19.82 5.25 2.31
N SER A 237 -20.87 4.83 1.61
CA SER A 237 -20.75 4.20 0.27
C SER A 237 -20.07 5.13 -0.74
N LEU A 238 -20.44 6.42 -0.76
CA LEU A 238 -19.82 7.43 -1.62
C LEU A 238 -18.34 7.66 -1.29
N ARG A 239 -17.98 7.68 0.01
CA ARG A 239 -16.59 7.82 0.47
C ARG A 239 -15.75 6.59 0.14
N THR A 240 -16.30 5.39 0.31
CA THR A 240 -15.62 4.14 -0.05
C THR A 240 -15.35 4.08 -1.55
N LEU A 241 -16.33 4.47 -2.38
CA LEU A 241 -16.15 4.59 -3.83
C LEU A 241 -15.04 5.59 -4.21
N GLN A 242 -14.99 6.75 -3.54
CA GLN A 242 -13.92 7.74 -3.75
C GLN A 242 -12.55 7.21 -3.34
N CYS A 243 -12.45 6.52 -2.20
CA CYS A 243 -11.21 5.90 -1.73
C CYS A 243 -10.73 4.75 -2.62
N MET A 244 -11.63 3.98 -3.24
CA MET A 244 -11.29 2.89 -4.16
C MET A 244 -10.76 3.39 -5.52
N MET A 245 -11.14 4.59 -5.97
CA MET A 245 -10.67 5.15 -7.24
C MET A 245 -9.21 5.64 -7.21
N VAL A 246 -8.68 6.03 -6.04
CA VAL A 246 -7.29 6.53 -5.91
C VAL A 246 -6.23 5.43 -6.15
N PRO A 247 -6.41 4.18 -5.68
CA PRO A 247 -5.46 3.09 -5.95
C PRO A 247 -5.78 2.22 -7.18
N PHE A 248 -7.04 2.11 -7.64
CA PHE A 248 -7.37 1.16 -8.74
C PHE A 248 -6.68 1.49 -10.06
N LEU A 249 -6.40 2.77 -10.34
CA LEU A 249 -5.66 3.19 -11.54
C LEU A 249 -4.15 2.89 -11.48
N ALA A 250 -3.59 2.60 -10.29
CA ALA A 250 -2.17 2.30 -10.13
C ALA A 250 -1.84 0.80 -10.32
N VAL A 251 -2.84 -0.08 -10.36
CA VAL A 251 -2.65 -1.55 -10.43
C VAL A 251 -2.79 -2.09 -11.86
N ILE A 252 -3.11 -1.24 -12.84
CA ILE A 252 -3.44 -1.65 -14.21
C ILE A 252 -2.27 -2.22 -15.06
N PRO A 253 -0.95 -2.10 -14.77
CA PRO A 253 0.03 -2.65 -15.70
C PRO A 253 0.49 -4.07 -15.33
N PHE A 254 -0.36 -4.95 -14.78
CA PHE A 254 0.01 -6.37 -14.66
C PHE A 254 0.00 -7.07 -16.03
N ARG A 255 -0.92 -6.67 -16.92
CA ARG A 255 -1.08 -7.27 -18.26
C ARG A 255 0.02 -6.91 -19.26
N ALA A 256 0.82 -5.87 -18.99
CA ALA A 256 1.82 -5.37 -19.93
C ALA A 256 3.24 -5.94 -19.72
N ARG A 257 3.51 -6.65 -18.61
CA ARG A 257 4.88 -7.10 -18.25
C ARG A 257 5.13 -8.61 -18.29
N LEU A 258 4.11 -9.44 -18.51
CA LEU A 258 4.28 -10.89 -18.67
C LEU A 258 3.74 -11.39 -20.01
N PRO A 259 4.38 -11.07 -21.15
CA PRO A 259 4.02 -11.70 -22.42
C PRO A 259 4.56 -13.13 -22.58
N PHE A 260 5.37 -13.69 -21.66
CA PHE A 260 6.06 -14.96 -21.88
C PHE A 260 6.28 -15.80 -20.60
N VAL A 261 5.23 -16.25 -19.91
CA VAL A 261 5.36 -17.43 -19.01
C VAL A 261 4.04 -18.21 -18.94
N VAL A 262 3.42 -18.50 -20.08
CA VAL A 262 2.38 -19.54 -20.16
C VAL A 262 2.55 -20.26 -21.50
N HIS A 263 3.44 -21.25 -21.53
CA HIS A 263 3.39 -22.40 -22.43
C HIS A 263 4.10 -23.57 -21.77
#